data_AF-A0A2S8FBL7-F1
#
_entry.id   AF-A0A2S8FBL7-F1
#
_cell.length_a   1.000
_cell.length_b   1.000
_cell.length_c   1.000
_cell.angle_alpha   90.00
_cell.angle_beta   90.00
_cell.angle_gamma   90.00
#
_symmetry.space_group_name_H-M   'P 1'
#
loop_
_entity.id
_entity.type
_entity.pdbx_description
1 polymer ?
#
loop_
_entity_poly.entity_id
_entity_poly.type
_entity_poly.pdbx_seq_one_letter_code
_entity_poly.pdbx_strand_id
1 'polypeptide(L)'
;MDEFQGIPDLLHEASLEGLQWKATDRTLRIFFDCLRSSVDDSEEIDSAVELRFLNVSQFAFYYSPGDDSVRPSEIDFEAHFAKADPANWDGQSSKAFLYLNSRTAQYEWETASYRRWIYQVEGDIDSPLHVAINLSFANYDEESLEENIFITCDAIQPISGGKPLTLEKWNQQYRAWWEGYSHYWDNRAEESDEDDDDEEEDSESSEFFYEQIPAESAELDPLNYEPPDKPPFQIGPTDAPAELLRPIEDYHTGMLQHDWHKVRTASPQLDDREDITEEEIEESCLDENLGSWYYIRQIDSWWEEGRRACVVARGIEHSMPDAEDPAENRETVITYGLRELDGRWVIWSMKYGWPEFGSAEEACEEPEWKKEWE
;
A
#
# COMPACT_ATOMS: atom_id res chain seq x y z
N MET A 1 -1.16 -26.10 2.93
CA MET A 1 -1.38 -24.65 2.97
C MET A 1 -0.06 -23.93 3.21
N ASP A 2 0.76 -24.42 4.14
CA ASP A 2 2.04 -23.83 4.56
C ASP A 2 3.08 -23.61 3.44
N GLU A 3 3.10 -24.44 2.39
CA GLU A 3 4.04 -24.23 1.28
C GLU A 3 3.77 -22.92 0.51
N PHE A 4 2.51 -22.48 0.38
CA PHE A 4 2.19 -21.33 -0.48
C PHE A 4 2.41 -19.96 0.19
N GLN A 5 2.69 -19.92 1.50
CA GLN A 5 2.85 -18.66 2.25
C GLN A 5 4.02 -17.80 1.77
N GLY A 6 5.07 -18.40 1.18
CA GLY A 6 6.21 -17.62 0.67
C GLY A 6 6.03 -17.03 -0.73
N ILE A 7 4.98 -17.39 -1.49
CA ILE A 7 4.80 -16.88 -2.86
C ILE A 7 4.54 -15.36 -2.91
N PRO A 8 3.70 -14.77 -2.02
CA PRO A 8 3.50 -13.31 -1.94
C PRO A 8 4.81 -12.51 -1.77
N ASP A 9 5.60 -12.82 -0.74
CA ASP A 9 6.84 -12.10 -0.38
C ASP A 9 7.84 -12.04 -1.55
N LEU A 10 7.84 -13.11 -2.33
CA LEU A 10 8.74 -13.36 -3.44
C LEU A 10 8.33 -12.67 -4.75
N LEU A 11 7.09 -12.19 -4.84
CA LEU A 11 6.59 -11.37 -5.93
C LEU A 11 6.44 -9.90 -5.52
N HIS A 12 6.88 -9.55 -4.31
CA HIS A 12 6.91 -8.16 -3.87
C HIS A 12 7.73 -7.32 -4.84
N GLU A 13 7.08 -6.35 -5.49
CA GLU A 13 7.63 -5.49 -6.54
C GLU A 13 8.02 -6.19 -7.85
N ALA A 14 7.56 -7.42 -8.09
CA ALA A 14 7.77 -8.09 -9.38
C ALA A 14 7.02 -7.35 -10.49
N SER A 15 7.60 -7.28 -11.67
CA SER A 15 6.98 -6.66 -12.84
C SER A 15 6.17 -7.70 -13.60
N LEU A 16 4.90 -7.41 -13.89
CA LEU A 16 4.08 -8.34 -14.64
C LEU A 16 4.36 -8.22 -16.16
N GLU A 17 4.80 -9.31 -16.79
CA GLU A 17 5.23 -9.37 -18.21
C GLU A 17 4.11 -9.80 -19.15
N GLY A 18 3.15 -10.59 -18.66
CA GLY A 18 2.04 -11.04 -19.48
C GLY A 18 1.24 -12.19 -18.88
N LEU A 19 0.16 -12.54 -19.58
CA LEU A 19 -0.74 -13.61 -19.19
C LEU A 19 -1.17 -14.46 -20.39
N GLN A 20 -1.44 -15.74 -20.14
CA GLN A 20 -1.96 -16.68 -21.13
C GLN A 20 -3.06 -17.55 -20.53
N TRP A 21 -4.26 -17.44 -21.07
CA TRP A 21 -5.40 -18.26 -20.69
C TRP A 21 -5.57 -19.45 -21.64
N LYS A 22 -5.67 -20.66 -21.09
CA LYS A 22 -5.98 -21.89 -21.84
C LYS A 22 -7.31 -22.48 -21.35
N ALA A 23 -8.36 -22.21 -22.11
CA ALA A 23 -9.72 -22.64 -21.77
C ALA A 23 -9.91 -24.18 -21.77
N THR A 24 -9.13 -24.92 -22.58
CA THR A 24 -9.29 -26.38 -22.74
C THR A 24 -8.99 -27.18 -21.48
N ASP A 25 -8.00 -26.75 -20.71
CA ASP A 25 -7.53 -27.37 -19.49
C ASP A 25 -7.74 -26.47 -18.26
N ARG A 26 -8.38 -25.29 -18.46
CA ARG A 26 -8.65 -24.29 -17.42
C ARG A 26 -7.38 -23.87 -16.69
N THR A 27 -6.34 -23.57 -17.47
CA THR A 27 -5.03 -23.16 -16.96
C THR A 27 -4.79 -21.70 -17.29
N LEU A 28 -4.54 -20.89 -16.26
CA LEU A 28 -4.05 -19.52 -16.42
C LEU A 28 -2.55 -19.51 -16.13
N ARG A 29 -1.78 -18.88 -17.01
CA ARG A 29 -0.32 -18.72 -16.86
C ARG A 29 -0.05 -17.23 -16.77
N ILE A 30 0.70 -16.81 -15.77
CA ILE A 30 1.07 -15.41 -15.56
C ILE A 30 2.59 -15.34 -15.41
N PHE A 31 3.22 -14.39 -16.07
CA PHE A 31 4.67 -14.26 -16.15
C PHE A 31 5.13 -12.99 -15.45
N PHE A 32 6.11 -13.12 -14.58
CA PHE A 32 6.65 -12.03 -13.78
C PHE A 32 8.16 -11.92 -13.99
N ASP A 33 8.66 -10.70 -14.13
CA ASP A 33 10.06 -10.41 -13.92
C ASP A 33 10.29 -10.11 -12.43
N CYS A 34 11.09 -10.95 -11.77
CA CYS A 34 11.23 -10.95 -10.31
C CYS A 34 12.62 -10.46 -9.90
N LEU A 35 12.69 -9.77 -8.76
CA LEU A 35 13.94 -9.42 -8.10
C LEU A 35 14.56 -10.67 -7.45
N ARG A 36 15.58 -11.26 -8.08
CA ARG A 36 16.25 -12.49 -7.59
C ARG A 36 17.71 -12.58 -8.03
N SER A 37 18.52 -13.30 -7.24
CA SER A 37 19.95 -13.52 -7.50
C SER A 37 20.33 -15.00 -7.60
N SER A 38 21.50 -15.29 -8.19
CA SER A 38 22.06 -16.64 -8.24
C SER A 38 22.40 -17.16 -6.84
N VAL A 39 22.18 -18.44 -6.60
CA VAL A 39 22.63 -19.13 -5.37
C VAL A 39 23.63 -20.26 -5.71
N ASP A 40 23.66 -20.71 -6.97
CA ASP A 40 24.35 -21.93 -7.41
C ASP A 40 24.94 -21.87 -8.84
N ASP A 41 25.43 -20.71 -9.30
CA ASP A 41 25.88 -20.47 -10.69
C ASP A 41 24.82 -20.81 -11.77
N SER A 42 23.53 -20.90 -11.39
CA SER A 42 22.47 -21.27 -12.34
C SER A 42 22.09 -20.10 -13.26
N GLU A 43 22.18 -20.31 -14.58
CA GLU A 43 21.80 -19.35 -15.64
C GLU A 43 20.27 -19.05 -15.70
N GLU A 44 19.47 -19.58 -14.77
CA GLU A 44 17.99 -19.55 -14.84
C GLU A 44 17.37 -18.26 -14.26
N ILE A 45 18.19 -17.31 -13.80
CA ILE A 45 17.77 -16.10 -13.06
C ILE A 45 17.16 -15.06 -14.00
N ASP A 46 17.70 -14.95 -15.23
CA ASP A 46 17.25 -13.99 -16.25
C ASP A 46 15.93 -14.40 -16.93
N SER A 47 15.35 -15.54 -16.58
CA SER A 47 14.06 -15.96 -17.11
C SER A 47 12.92 -15.36 -16.28
N ALA A 48 11.81 -14.97 -16.90
CA ALA A 48 10.60 -14.64 -16.14
C ALA A 48 10.12 -15.84 -15.30
N VAL A 49 9.62 -15.58 -14.09
CA VAL A 49 8.93 -16.56 -13.27
C VAL A 49 7.49 -16.71 -13.76
N GLU A 50 7.12 -17.94 -14.07
CA GLU A 50 5.78 -18.31 -14.49
C GLU A 50 5.00 -18.89 -13.30
N LEU A 51 3.87 -18.27 -12.96
CA LEU A 51 2.84 -18.88 -12.12
C LEU A 51 1.77 -19.53 -12.97
N ARG A 52 1.63 -20.87 -12.86
CA ARG A 52 0.51 -21.61 -13.45
C ARG A 52 -0.59 -21.85 -12.42
N PHE A 53 -1.76 -21.26 -12.65
CA PHE A 53 -2.98 -21.52 -11.90
C PHE A 53 -3.73 -22.67 -12.57
N LEU A 54 -3.92 -23.77 -11.86
CA LEU A 54 -4.48 -25.01 -12.39
C LEU A 54 -5.94 -25.18 -11.98
N ASN A 55 -6.74 -25.76 -12.88
CA ASN A 55 -8.18 -25.97 -12.67
C ASN A 55 -8.90 -24.70 -12.23
N VAL A 56 -8.64 -23.60 -12.93
CA VAL A 56 -9.27 -22.31 -12.64
C VAL A 56 -10.78 -22.45 -12.73
N SER A 57 -11.47 -22.06 -11.66
CA SER A 57 -12.93 -22.02 -11.56
C SER A 57 -13.48 -20.63 -11.87
N GLN A 58 -12.73 -19.59 -11.50
CA GLN A 58 -13.06 -18.20 -11.77
C GLN A 58 -11.81 -17.43 -12.18
N PHE A 59 -11.97 -16.54 -13.16
CA PHE A 59 -10.95 -15.59 -13.58
C PHE A 59 -11.63 -14.31 -14.07
N ALA A 60 -11.31 -13.20 -13.41
CA ALA A 60 -11.84 -11.89 -13.75
C ALA A 60 -10.78 -10.81 -13.57
N PHE A 61 -10.96 -9.72 -14.28
CA PHE A 61 -10.33 -8.45 -13.93
C PHE A 61 -11.32 -7.63 -13.10
N TYR A 62 -10.81 -6.84 -12.17
CA TYR A 62 -11.61 -5.85 -11.46
C TYR A 62 -10.84 -4.55 -11.30
N TYR A 63 -11.62 -3.48 -11.22
CA TYR A 63 -11.11 -2.12 -11.33
C TYR A 63 -11.80 -1.22 -10.30
N SER A 64 -11.01 -0.32 -9.74
CA SER A 64 -11.42 0.77 -8.85
C SER A 64 -10.66 2.04 -9.26
N PRO A 65 -11.10 3.25 -8.86
CA PRO A 65 -10.26 4.44 -8.98
C PRO A 65 -8.92 4.25 -8.27
N GLY A 66 -7.82 4.76 -8.83
CA GLY A 66 -6.47 4.74 -8.23
C GLY A 66 -6.26 5.67 -7.06
N ASP A 67 -7.16 6.63 -6.91
CA ASP A 67 -7.26 7.44 -5.71
C ASP A 67 -8.66 7.37 -5.12
N ASP A 68 -8.73 7.13 -3.81
CA ASP A 68 -9.99 7.14 -3.07
C ASP A 68 -10.62 8.55 -3.02
N SER A 69 -9.90 9.61 -3.43
CA SER A 69 -10.49 10.93 -3.63
C SER A 69 -11.45 10.97 -4.83
N VAL A 70 -11.25 10.11 -5.85
CA VAL A 70 -12.02 10.07 -7.09
C VAL A 70 -13.25 9.17 -6.93
N ARG A 71 -14.43 9.68 -7.35
CA ARG A 71 -15.67 8.89 -7.23
C ARG A 71 -15.72 7.81 -8.31
N PRO A 72 -16.18 6.59 -8.01
CA PRO A 72 -16.44 5.58 -9.03
C PRO A 72 -17.32 6.07 -10.18
N SER A 73 -18.33 6.91 -9.89
CA SER A 73 -19.23 7.46 -10.91
C SER A 73 -18.59 8.50 -11.86
N GLU A 74 -17.41 9.03 -11.54
CA GLU A 74 -16.65 9.94 -12.40
C GLU A 74 -15.92 9.20 -13.53
N ILE A 75 -15.79 7.87 -13.41
CA ILE A 75 -15.08 7.02 -14.35
C ILE A 75 -16.08 6.24 -15.21
N ASP A 76 -16.02 6.45 -16.53
CA ASP A 76 -16.79 5.63 -17.48
C ASP A 76 -16.06 4.31 -17.77
N PHE A 77 -16.18 3.37 -16.83
CA PHE A 77 -15.58 2.03 -16.93
C PHE A 77 -16.05 1.27 -18.18
N GLU A 78 -17.31 1.44 -18.60
CA GLU A 78 -17.83 0.77 -19.80
C GLU A 78 -17.11 1.27 -21.05
N ALA A 79 -16.98 2.59 -21.22
CA ALA A 79 -16.24 3.16 -22.34
C ALA A 79 -14.76 2.81 -22.31
N HIS A 80 -14.15 2.82 -21.11
CA HIS A 80 -12.73 2.51 -20.92
C HIS A 80 -12.39 1.08 -21.38
N PHE A 81 -13.25 0.11 -21.07
CA PHE A 81 -13.01 -1.31 -21.37
C PHE A 81 -13.77 -1.86 -22.59
N ALA A 82 -14.56 -1.06 -23.31
CA ALA A 82 -15.34 -1.48 -24.48
C ALA A 82 -14.50 -2.04 -25.65
N LYS A 83 -13.19 -1.75 -25.69
CA LYS A 83 -12.28 -2.13 -26.79
C LYS A 83 -11.08 -2.99 -26.39
N ALA A 84 -10.87 -3.23 -25.10
CA ALA A 84 -9.73 -4.03 -24.65
C ALA A 84 -10.01 -5.51 -24.93
N ASP A 85 -9.36 -6.08 -25.94
CA ASP A 85 -9.27 -7.54 -26.08
C ASP A 85 -8.38 -8.06 -24.94
N PRO A 86 -8.85 -8.98 -24.07
CA PRO A 86 -8.00 -9.56 -23.03
C PRO A 86 -6.77 -10.29 -23.60
N ALA A 87 -6.74 -10.57 -24.91
CA ALA A 87 -5.56 -11.09 -25.59
C ALA A 87 -4.41 -10.07 -25.75
N ASN A 88 -4.69 -8.76 -25.63
CA ASN A 88 -3.71 -7.68 -25.77
C ASN A 88 -3.80 -6.76 -24.55
N TRP A 89 -3.49 -7.29 -23.37
CA TRP A 89 -2.98 -6.40 -22.35
C TRP A 89 -1.69 -5.76 -22.89
N ASP A 90 -1.56 -4.44 -22.76
CA ASP A 90 -0.59 -3.61 -23.50
C ASP A 90 0.83 -3.67 -22.93
N GLY A 91 1.05 -4.48 -21.88
CA GLY A 91 2.38 -4.86 -21.42
C GLY A 91 3.15 -3.70 -20.81
N GLN A 92 2.48 -2.71 -20.22
CA GLN A 92 3.18 -1.82 -19.32
C GLN A 92 3.54 -2.61 -18.06
N SER A 93 4.85 -2.86 -17.90
CA SER A 93 5.42 -3.41 -16.68
C SER A 93 4.85 -2.64 -15.49
N SER A 94 3.99 -3.31 -14.74
CA SER A 94 3.36 -2.80 -13.54
C SER A 94 3.91 -3.64 -12.39
N LYS A 95 4.40 -2.99 -11.32
CA LYS A 95 4.73 -3.71 -10.08
C LYS A 95 3.49 -4.49 -9.66
N ALA A 96 3.65 -5.73 -9.24
CA ALA A 96 2.55 -6.61 -8.92
C ALA A 96 2.64 -7.04 -7.45
N PHE A 97 1.49 -7.07 -6.77
CA PHE A 97 1.36 -7.62 -5.43
C PHE A 97 0.40 -8.79 -5.48
N LEU A 98 0.86 -9.95 -5.02
CA LEU A 98 0.08 -11.19 -5.04
C LEU A 98 -0.45 -11.49 -3.64
N TYR A 99 -1.75 -11.73 -3.55
CA TYR A 99 -2.46 -12.08 -2.33
C TYR A 99 -3.07 -13.48 -2.47
N LEU A 100 -2.89 -14.31 -1.44
CA LEU A 100 -3.46 -15.66 -1.37
C LEU A 100 -4.43 -15.76 -0.20
N ASN A 101 -5.68 -16.11 -0.48
CA ASN A 101 -6.75 -16.24 0.51
C ASN A 101 -6.88 -15.01 1.44
N SER A 102 -6.49 -13.84 0.95
CA SER A 102 -6.55 -12.57 1.67
C SER A 102 -8.00 -12.12 1.79
N ARG A 103 -8.40 -11.82 3.02
CA ARG A 103 -9.68 -11.18 3.35
C ARG A 103 -9.71 -9.75 2.82
N THR A 104 -8.60 -9.04 2.87
CA THR A 104 -8.47 -7.69 2.28
C THR A 104 -8.76 -7.71 0.79
N ALA A 105 -8.07 -8.58 0.05
CA ALA A 105 -8.23 -8.70 -1.39
C ALA A 105 -9.60 -9.25 -1.80
N GLN A 106 -10.15 -10.19 -1.02
CA GLN A 106 -11.52 -10.67 -1.22
C GLN A 106 -12.53 -9.53 -1.06
N TYR A 107 -12.35 -8.70 -0.03
CA TYR A 107 -13.23 -7.56 0.21
C TYR A 107 -13.14 -6.54 -0.94
N GLU A 108 -11.94 -6.17 -1.38
CA GLU A 108 -11.77 -5.27 -2.53
C GLU A 108 -12.39 -5.84 -3.80
N TRP A 109 -12.23 -7.14 -4.06
CA TRP A 109 -12.97 -7.80 -5.13
C TRP A 109 -14.48 -7.64 -4.97
N GLU A 110 -15.04 -7.90 -3.78
CA GLU A 110 -16.47 -7.80 -3.47
C GLU A 110 -17.03 -6.37 -3.48
N THR A 111 -16.17 -5.36 -3.38
CA THR A 111 -16.55 -3.94 -3.45
C THR A 111 -16.00 -3.20 -4.67
N ALA A 112 -15.36 -3.91 -5.61
CA ALA A 112 -14.81 -3.32 -6.83
C ALA A 112 -15.87 -2.55 -7.63
N SER A 113 -15.47 -1.39 -8.15
CA SER A 113 -16.34 -0.49 -8.92
C SER A 113 -16.77 -1.10 -10.25
N TYR A 114 -15.87 -1.85 -10.88
CA TYR A 114 -16.15 -2.57 -12.12
C TYR A 114 -15.50 -3.96 -12.12
N ARG A 115 -16.21 -4.95 -12.67
CA ARG A 115 -15.73 -6.33 -12.79
C ARG A 115 -15.94 -6.85 -14.19
N ARG A 116 -14.90 -7.45 -14.74
CA ARG A 116 -14.91 -8.07 -16.06
C ARG A 116 -14.58 -9.54 -15.96
N TRP A 117 -15.60 -10.38 -16.07
CA TRP A 117 -15.45 -11.82 -16.12
C TRP A 117 -14.79 -12.30 -17.40
N ILE A 118 -13.73 -13.09 -17.28
CA ILE A 118 -13.09 -13.79 -18.39
C ILE A 118 -13.52 -15.26 -18.42
N TYR A 119 -13.63 -15.87 -17.24
CA TYR A 119 -14.10 -17.24 -17.08
C TYR A 119 -14.80 -17.43 -15.73
N GLN A 120 -15.91 -18.17 -15.74
CA GLN A 120 -16.64 -18.56 -14.54
C GLN A 120 -17.33 -19.90 -14.78
N VAL A 121 -17.09 -20.88 -13.89
CA VAL A 121 -17.84 -22.14 -13.87
C VAL A 121 -19.27 -21.88 -13.37
N GLU A 122 -20.25 -22.54 -13.99
CA GLU A 122 -21.63 -22.55 -13.49
C GLU A 122 -21.76 -23.45 -12.24
N GLY A 123 -22.24 -22.91 -11.12
CA GLY A 123 -22.53 -23.66 -9.90
C GLY A 123 -21.72 -23.22 -8.67
N ASP A 124 -21.79 -24.02 -7.60
CA ASP A 124 -21.00 -23.78 -6.39
C ASP A 124 -19.51 -24.02 -6.67
N ILE A 125 -18.69 -23.03 -6.29
CA ILE A 125 -17.24 -23.07 -6.45
C ILE A 125 -16.65 -23.61 -5.17
N ASP A 126 -16.11 -24.83 -5.24
CA ASP A 126 -15.41 -25.51 -4.14
C ASP A 126 -13.89 -25.46 -4.38
N SER A 127 -13.39 -24.27 -4.73
CA SER A 127 -11.96 -24.06 -4.96
C SER A 127 -11.28 -23.60 -3.67
N PRO A 128 -10.18 -24.25 -3.24
CA PRO A 128 -9.52 -23.95 -1.98
C PRO A 128 -8.63 -22.69 -2.03
N LEU A 129 -8.32 -22.17 -3.22
CA LEU A 129 -7.43 -21.04 -3.39
C LEU A 129 -8.13 -19.89 -4.10
N HIS A 130 -8.11 -18.75 -3.43
CA HIS A 130 -8.49 -17.43 -3.93
C HIS A 130 -7.20 -16.63 -4.07
N VAL A 131 -6.97 -16.11 -5.26
CA VAL A 131 -5.78 -15.33 -5.59
C VAL A 131 -6.22 -13.98 -6.09
N ALA A 132 -5.63 -12.93 -5.55
CA ALA A 132 -5.69 -11.61 -6.15
C ALA A 132 -4.29 -11.17 -6.56
N ILE A 133 -4.18 -10.49 -7.68
CA ILE A 133 -2.96 -9.81 -8.12
C ILE A 133 -3.33 -8.35 -8.34
N ASN A 134 -2.80 -7.48 -7.49
CA ASN A 134 -2.91 -6.03 -7.66
C ASN A 134 -1.75 -5.57 -8.55
N LEU A 135 -2.05 -4.72 -9.53
CA LEU A 135 -1.08 -4.12 -10.42
C LEU A 135 -0.95 -2.65 -10.04
N SER A 136 0.25 -2.27 -9.60
CA SER A 136 0.58 -0.91 -9.25
C SER A 136 0.61 -0.01 -10.47
N PHE A 137 0.19 1.22 -10.23
CA PHE A 137 0.25 2.31 -11.18
C PHE A 137 1.69 2.69 -11.52
N ALA A 138 1.96 2.86 -12.81
CA ALA A 138 3.16 3.56 -13.25
C ALA A 138 3.06 5.07 -13.01
N ASN A 139 1.85 5.65 -12.94
CA ASN A 139 1.59 7.08 -12.71
C ASN A 139 0.35 7.31 -11.84
N TYR A 140 0.45 8.19 -10.85
CA TYR A 140 -0.67 8.66 -10.02
C TYR A 140 -1.33 9.88 -10.65
N ASP A 141 -2.12 9.70 -11.71
CA ASP A 141 -3.01 10.75 -12.23
C ASP A 141 -4.46 10.51 -11.78
N GLU A 142 -5.31 11.54 -11.87
CA GLU A 142 -6.73 11.47 -11.47
C GLU A 142 -7.55 10.48 -12.34
N GLU A 143 -7.01 10.06 -13.49
CA GLU A 143 -7.63 9.06 -14.37
C GLU A 143 -7.10 7.63 -14.13
N SER A 144 -6.18 7.46 -13.18
CA SER A 144 -5.55 6.17 -12.88
C SER A 144 -6.56 5.17 -12.33
N LEU A 145 -6.48 3.90 -12.79
CA LEU A 145 -7.34 2.79 -12.34
C LEU A 145 -6.57 1.70 -11.59
N GLU A 146 -7.02 1.29 -10.41
CA GLU A 146 -6.48 0.12 -9.70
C GLU A 146 -6.83 -1.11 -10.51
N GLU A 147 -5.85 -1.63 -11.25
CA GLU A 147 -6.04 -2.83 -12.03
C GLU A 147 -5.73 -4.06 -11.19
N ASN A 148 -6.68 -4.98 -11.14
CA ASN A 148 -6.51 -6.17 -10.35
C ASN A 148 -7.04 -7.40 -11.10
N ILE A 149 -6.42 -8.54 -10.79
CA ILE A 149 -6.80 -9.85 -11.30
C ILE A 149 -7.32 -10.70 -10.14
N PHE A 150 -8.51 -11.26 -10.27
CA PHE A 150 -9.08 -12.23 -9.34
C PHE A 150 -9.14 -13.62 -9.95
N ILE A 151 -8.64 -14.62 -9.23
CA ILE A 151 -8.57 -16.02 -9.69
C ILE A 151 -9.02 -16.94 -8.56
N THR A 152 -9.89 -17.90 -8.86
CA THR A 152 -10.07 -19.08 -8.00
C THR A 152 -9.59 -20.33 -8.71
N CYS A 153 -8.82 -21.14 -8.01
CA CYS A 153 -8.15 -22.31 -8.59
C CYS A 153 -7.89 -23.41 -7.55
N ASP A 154 -7.45 -24.57 -8.02
CA ASP A 154 -7.12 -25.69 -7.13
C ASP A 154 -5.66 -25.66 -6.65
N ALA A 155 -4.76 -25.16 -7.51
CA ALA A 155 -3.33 -25.16 -7.24
C ALA A 155 -2.57 -24.09 -8.04
N ILE A 156 -1.45 -23.66 -7.49
CA ILE A 156 -0.46 -22.78 -8.15
C ILE A 156 0.83 -23.57 -8.35
N GLN A 157 1.41 -23.54 -9.56
CA GLN A 157 2.71 -24.13 -9.86
C GLN A 157 3.70 -23.06 -10.33
N PRO A 158 4.69 -22.71 -9.48
CA PRO A 158 5.85 -21.90 -9.85
C PRO A 158 6.79 -22.59 -10.84
N ILE A 159 7.21 -21.86 -11.87
CA ILE A 159 8.12 -22.34 -12.91
C ILE A 159 9.11 -21.24 -13.28
N SER A 160 10.37 -21.61 -13.49
CA SER A 160 11.42 -20.72 -14.01
C SER A 160 12.21 -21.44 -15.09
N GLY A 161 12.49 -20.77 -16.22
CA GLY A 161 13.22 -21.39 -17.33
C GLY A 161 12.58 -22.69 -17.86
N GLY A 162 11.26 -22.84 -17.70
CA GLY A 162 10.52 -24.04 -18.09
C GLY A 162 10.62 -25.23 -17.11
N LYS A 163 11.27 -25.08 -15.96
CA LYS A 163 11.38 -26.10 -14.90
C LYS A 163 10.59 -25.70 -13.65
N PRO A 164 10.05 -26.66 -12.88
CA PRO A 164 9.42 -26.37 -11.59
C PRO A 164 10.39 -25.60 -10.67
N LEU A 165 9.91 -24.50 -10.10
CA LEU A 165 10.65 -23.72 -9.12
C LEU A 165 10.14 -24.11 -7.73
N THR A 166 11.02 -24.69 -6.90
CA THR A 166 10.65 -25.01 -5.53
C THR A 166 10.65 -23.74 -4.69
N LEU A 167 9.79 -23.67 -3.69
CA LEU A 167 9.71 -22.51 -2.78
C LEU A 167 11.00 -22.33 -1.99
N GLU A 168 11.66 -23.44 -1.61
CA GLU A 168 12.97 -23.39 -0.98
C GLU A 168 14.01 -22.70 -1.87
N LYS A 169 14.10 -23.11 -3.15
CA LYS A 169 15.02 -22.48 -4.12
C LYS A 169 14.65 -21.03 -4.34
N TRP A 170 13.36 -20.72 -4.47
CA TRP A 170 12.90 -19.36 -4.66
C TRP A 170 13.28 -18.48 -3.45
N ASN A 171 12.98 -18.90 -2.22
CA ASN A 171 13.34 -18.17 -1.00
C ASN A 171 14.85 -17.93 -0.88
N GLN A 172 15.68 -18.90 -1.24
CA GLN A 172 17.13 -18.73 -1.26
C GLN A 172 17.56 -17.66 -2.28
N GLN A 173 16.99 -17.67 -3.49
CA GLN A 173 17.32 -16.70 -4.54
C GLN A 173 16.92 -15.25 -4.17
N TYR A 174 15.80 -15.08 -3.47
CA TYR A 174 15.34 -13.78 -2.99
C TYR A 174 16.17 -13.26 -1.82
N ARG A 175 16.51 -14.12 -0.85
CA ARG A 175 17.43 -13.74 0.23
C ARG A 175 18.80 -13.33 -0.29
N ALA A 176 19.35 -14.09 -1.24
CA ALA A 176 20.62 -13.73 -1.88
C ALA A 176 20.55 -12.39 -2.62
N TRP A 177 19.38 -12.01 -3.15
CA TRP A 177 19.18 -10.68 -3.74
C TRP A 177 19.22 -9.59 -2.69
N TRP A 178 18.50 -9.73 -1.58
CA TRP A 178 18.52 -8.76 -0.48
C TRP A 178 19.88 -8.64 0.19
N GLU A 179 20.58 -9.76 0.43
CA GLU A 179 21.96 -9.75 0.94
C GLU A 179 22.90 -9.01 -0.02
N GLY A 180 22.78 -9.26 -1.33
CA GLY A 180 23.55 -8.52 -2.34
C GLY A 180 23.19 -7.03 -2.38
N TYR A 181 21.92 -6.68 -2.20
CA TYR A 181 21.43 -5.31 -2.17
C TYR A 181 21.90 -4.57 -0.92
N SER A 182 21.84 -5.18 0.27
CA SER A 182 22.40 -4.59 1.50
C SER A 182 23.91 -4.39 1.36
N HIS A 183 24.64 -5.39 0.84
CA HIS A 183 26.08 -5.26 0.59
C HIS A 183 26.45 -4.18 -0.44
N TYR A 184 25.61 -3.94 -1.45
CA TYR A 184 25.81 -2.85 -2.41
C TYR A 184 25.78 -1.48 -1.71
N TRP A 185 24.87 -1.28 -0.76
CA TRP A 185 24.80 -0.04 0.03
C TRP A 185 25.90 0.05 1.07
N ASP A 186 26.25 -1.06 1.73
CA ASP A 186 27.34 -1.10 2.71
C ASP A 186 28.69 -0.75 2.05
N ASN A 187 29.01 -1.35 0.90
CA ASN A 187 30.25 -1.06 0.17
C ASN A 187 30.30 0.37 -0.37
N ARG A 188 29.15 0.95 -0.72
CA ARG A 188 29.06 2.34 -1.18
C ARG A 188 29.26 3.34 -0.03
N ALA A 189 28.87 2.98 1.19
CA ALA A 189 29.16 3.76 2.40
C ALA A 189 30.63 3.62 2.83
N GLU A 190 31.27 2.48 2.59
CA GLU A 190 32.70 2.26 2.86
C GLU A 190 33.62 2.87 1.79
N GLU A 191 33.17 2.97 0.54
CA GLU A 191 33.93 3.60 -0.57
C GLU A 191 33.85 5.15 -0.56
N SER A 192 32.95 5.77 0.23
CA SER A 192 32.91 7.24 0.37
C SER A 192 33.95 7.80 1.35
N ASP A 193 34.70 6.95 2.05
CA ASP A 193 35.73 7.36 3.02
C ASP A 193 37.17 7.31 2.45
N GLU A 194 37.37 6.86 1.20
CA GLU A 194 38.70 6.76 0.59
C GLU A 194 38.69 7.30 -0.86
N ASP A 195 39.24 8.52 -1.02
CA ASP A 195 39.66 9.24 -2.24
C ASP A 195 38.69 10.33 -2.77
N ASP A 196 38.95 11.60 -2.42
CA ASP A 196 39.73 12.48 -3.33
C ASP A 196 40.04 13.86 -2.72
N ASP A 197 41.34 14.15 -2.61
CA ASP A 197 41.89 15.50 -2.58
C ASP A 197 41.73 16.16 -3.97
N ASP A 198 41.27 17.41 -3.99
CA ASP A 198 41.37 18.43 -5.06
C ASP A 198 40.66 18.19 -6.41
N GLU A 199 39.53 18.88 -6.66
CA GLU A 199 39.42 19.98 -7.66
C GLU A 199 38.02 20.65 -7.61
N GLU A 200 37.99 21.99 -7.55
CA GLU A 200 36.79 22.82 -7.64
C GLU A 200 36.14 22.72 -9.04
N GLU A 201 34.83 22.49 -9.12
CA GLU A 201 33.87 23.31 -9.90
C GLU A 201 32.41 22.80 -9.77
N ASP A 202 31.50 23.76 -9.52
CA ASP A 202 30.04 23.66 -9.35
C ASP A 202 29.28 22.64 -10.22
N SER A 203 28.47 21.82 -9.56
CA SER A 203 27.25 21.24 -10.12
C SER A 203 26.28 20.91 -8.98
N GLU A 204 25.25 21.73 -8.82
CA GLU A 204 24.13 21.53 -7.90
C GLU A 204 23.46 20.16 -8.11
N SER A 205 23.81 19.19 -7.28
CA SER A 205 22.96 18.05 -6.95
C SER A 205 22.93 17.94 -5.43
N SER A 206 21.76 18.24 -4.85
CA SER A 206 21.48 18.16 -3.41
C SER A 206 21.60 16.71 -2.92
N GLU A 207 22.83 16.27 -2.66
CA GLU A 207 23.13 15.09 -1.84
C GLU A 207 22.67 15.38 -0.40
N PHE A 208 21.58 14.72 0.01
CA PHE A 208 21.27 14.57 1.42
C PHE A 208 22.28 13.58 2.03
N PHE A 209 23.40 14.11 2.51
CA PHE A 209 24.32 13.39 3.40
C PHE A 209 23.64 13.19 4.76
N TYR A 210 23.43 11.94 5.17
CA TYR A 210 23.28 11.62 6.59
C TYR A 210 24.69 11.52 7.18
N GLU A 211 25.13 12.57 7.87
CA GLU A 211 26.36 12.54 8.65
C GLU A 211 26.11 11.60 9.86
N GLN A 212 26.78 10.44 9.90
CA GLN A 212 26.75 9.55 11.07
C GLN A 212 27.46 10.24 12.24
N ILE A 213 26.70 10.92 13.08
CA ILE A 213 27.19 11.49 14.34
C ILE A 213 27.46 10.32 15.32
N PRO A 214 28.65 10.24 15.96
CA PRO A 214 28.94 9.23 16.95
C PRO A 214 27.94 9.33 18.11
N ALA A 215 27.27 8.21 18.44
CA ALA A 215 26.33 8.12 19.54
C ALA A 215 27.00 8.38 20.90
N GLU A 216 27.09 9.64 21.31
CA GLU A 216 27.07 10.00 22.72
C GLU A 216 25.60 10.09 23.16
N SER A 217 25.18 9.03 23.85
CA SER A 217 23.86 8.84 24.44
C SER A 217 23.43 10.04 25.31
N ALA A 218 22.65 10.93 24.71
CA ALA A 218 21.57 11.63 25.39
C ALA A 218 20.26 11.01 24.87
N GLU A 219 19.96 9.78 25.33
CA GLU A 219 18.71 9.07 25.04
C GLU A 219 17.52 9.89 25.58
N LEU A 220 16.96 10.75 24.75
CA LEU A 220 15.54 11.00 24.79
C LEU A 220 14.92 9.90 23.93
N ASP A 221 14.32 8.92 24.61
CA ASP A 221 13.41 7.98 23.99
C ASP A 221 12.25 8.77 23.36
N PRO A 222 11.99 8.69 22.05
CA PRO A 222 10.81 9.28 21.42
C PRO A 222 9.50 8.87 22.13
N LEU A 223 9.50 7.75 22.87
CA LEU A 223 8.40 7.30 23.75
C LEU A 223 8.18 8.18 25.00
N ASN A 224 9.09 9.11 25.32
CA ASN A 224 8.95 10.04 26.45
C ASN A 224 8.45 11.44 26.05
N TYR A 225 8.23 11.70 24.75
CA TYR A 225 7.62 12.94 24.33
C TYR A 225 6.09 12.85 24.43
N GLU A 226 5.50 13.69 25.27
CA GLU A 226 4.05 13.84 25.34
C GLU A 226 3.61 14.89 24.30
N PRO A 227 2.76 14.51 23.33
CA PRO A 227 2.24 15.47 22.35
C PRO A 227 1.35 16.53 23.00
N PRO A 228 1.02 17.63 22.29
CA PRO A 228 0.16 18.68 22.80
C PRO A 228 -1.17 18.16 23.37
N ASP A 229 -1.52 18.58 24.59
CA ASP A 229 -2.81 18.26 25.24
C ASP A 229 -3.96 19.04 24.56
N LYS A 230 -4.30 18.60 23.36
CA LYS A 230 -5.37 19.11 22.53
C LYS A 230 -6.21 17.93 22.01
N PRO A 231 -7.52 18.11 21.80
CA PRO A 231 -8.33 17.05 21.25
C PRO A 231 -7.87 16.71 19.82
N PRO A 232 -7.64 15.43 19.50
CA PRO A 232 -7.15 15.01 18.19
C PRO A 232 -8.20 15.21 17.11
N PHE A 233 -9.49 15.15 17.46
CA PHE A 233 -10.60 15.41 16.55
C PHE A 233 -11.49 16.53 17.10
N GLN A 234 -11.43 17.71 16.47
CA GLN A 234 -12.25 18.86 16.85
C GLN A 234 -12.59 19.68 15.61
N ILE A 235 -13.68 19.31 14.94
CA ILE A 235 -14.12 19.98 13.71
C ILE A 235 -15.20 21.03 13.97
N GLY A 236 -15.23 22.05 13.11
CA GLY A 236 -16.36 23.00 13.03
C GLY A 236 -17.64 22.36 12.45
N PRO A 237 -18.69 23.16 12.21
CA PRO A 237 -19.90 22.70 11.53
C PRO A 237 -19.57 22.09 10.16
N THR A 238 -20.08 20.89 9.90
CA THR A 238 -19.95 20.18 8.61
C THR A 238 -21.28 19.50 8.28
N ASP A 239 -21.51 19.23 6.99
CA ASP A 239 -22.62 18.41 6.50
C ASP A 239 -22.24 16.94 6.27
N ALA A 240 -20.97 16.57 6.51
CA ALA A 240 -20.51 15.19 6.43
C ALA A 240 -21.26 14.30 7.44
N PRO A 241 -21.76 13.12 7.01
CA PRO A 241 -22.44 12.18 7.89
C PRO A 241 -21.57 11.76 9.08
N ALA A 242 -22.13 11.82 10.29
CA ALA A 242 -21.40 11.48 11.52
C ALA A 242 -20.84 10.05 11.51
N GLU A 243 -21.49 9.13 10.79
CA GLU A 243 -21.04 7.74 10.63
C GLU A 243 -19.78 7.58 9.79
N LEU A 244 -19.53 8.47 8.82
CA LEU A 244 -18.27 8.50 8.05
C LEU A 244 -17.13 9.11 8.88
N LEU A 245 -17.46 10.09 9.73
CA LEU A 245 -16.49 10.77 10.59
C LEU A 245 -16.07 9.93 11.79
N ARG A 246 -16.93 8.99 12.21
CA ARG A 246 -16.72 8.19 13.41
C ARG A 246 -15.42 7.37 13.40
N PRO A 247 -15.08 6.58 12.36
CA PRO A 247 -13.81 5.86 12.34
C PRO A 247 -12.59 6.82 12.37
N ILE A 248 -12.69 8.00 11.76
CA ILE A 248 -11.60 9.00 11.78
C ILE A 248 -11.40 9.56 13.19
N GLU A 249 -12.47 9.94 13.87
CA GLU A 249 -12.43 10.37 15.28
C GLU A 249 -11.85 9.26 16.17
N ASP A 250 -12.34 8.02 15.99
CA ASP A 250 -11.95 6.88 16.81
C ASP A 250 -10.47 6.52 16.58
N TYR A 251 -9.96 6.59 15.34
CA TYR A 251 -8.55 6.37 15.01
C TYR A 251 -7.63 7.37 15.72
N HIS A 252 -7.80 8.68 15.48
CA HIS A 252 -6.89 9.68 16.05
C HIS A 252 -7.00 9.80 17.57
N THR A 253 -8.21 9.61 18.11
CA THR A 253 -8.40 9.55 19.57
C THR A 253 -7.74 8.31 20.16
N GLY A 254 -7.83 7.16 19.47
CA GLY A 254 -7.20 5.91 19.89
C GLY A 254 -5.68 6.04 19.89
N MET A 255 -5.10 6.59 18.83
CA MET A 255 -3.66 6.84 18.73
C MET A 255 -3.15 7.71 19.88
N LEU A 256 -3.82 8.82 20.19
CA LEU A 256 -3.40 9.70 21.29
C LEU A 256 -3.58 9.06 22.69
N GLN A 257 -4.56 8.18 22.86
CA GLN A 257 -4.87 7.54 24.15
C GLN A 257 -4.18 6.19 24.34
N HIS A 258 -3.43 5.74 23.34
CA HIS A 258 -2.85 4.39 23.26
C HIS A 258 -3.94 3.30 23.40
N ASP A 259 -5.15 3.56 22.87
CA ASP A 259 -6.24 2.58 22.79
C ASP A 259 -6.13 1.86 21.43
N TRP A 260 -5.21 0.91 21.36
CA TRP A 260 -4.88 0.18 20.14
C TRP A 260 -6.04 -0.65 19.59
N HIS A 261 -6.93 -1.12 20.46
CA HIS A 261 -8.14 -1.82 20.02
C HIS A 261 -9.09 -0.88 19.27
N LYS A 262 -9.19 0.38 19.72
CA LYS A 262 -9.97 1.41 19.04
C LYS A 262 -9.36 1.78 17.69
N VAL A 263 -8.03 1.95 17.63
CA VAL A 263 -7.30 2.19 16.36
C VAL A 263 -7.56 1.08 15.36
N ARG A 264 -7.35 -0.18 15.78
CA ARG A 264 -7.56 -1.37 14.95
C ARG A 264 -9.03 -1.59 14.56
N THR A 265 -9.96 -1.14 15.38
CA THR A 265 -11.38 -1.14 15.02
C THR A 265 -11.63 -0.12 13.91
N ALA A 266 -11.09 1.09 14.03
CA ALA A 266 -11.25 2.15 13.05
C ALA A 266 -10.54 1.85 11.72
N SER A 267 -9.35 1.26 11.75
CA SER A 267 -8.53 0.87 10.59
C SER A 267 -8.10 -0.60 10.73
N PRO A 268 -8.93 -1.56 10.29
CA PRO A 268 -8.67 -2.98 10.52
C PRO A 268 -7.71 -3.56 9.47
N GLN A 269 -6.65 -4.23 9.93
CA GLN A 269 -5.82 -5.11 9.11
C GLN A 269 -6.49 -6.49 9.03
N LEU A 270 -7.19 -6.78 7.93
CA LEU A 270 -8.06 -7.97 7.82
C LEU A 270 -7.30 -9.29 7.67
N ASP A 271 -6.05 -9.23 7.19
CA ASP A 271 -5.20 -10.40 6.95
C ASP A 271 -4.30 -10.75 8.14
N ASP A 272 -4.37 -9.97 9.21
CA ASP A 272 -3.67 -10.27 10.44
C ASP A 272 -4.09 -11.61 11.04
N ARG A 273 -3.13 -12.22 11.75
CA ARG A 273 -3.36 -13.42 12.53
C ARG A 273 -4.36 -13.15 13.66
N GLU A 274 -5.24 -14.12 13.93
CA GLU A 274 -6.25 -14.01 14.98
C GLU A 274 -5.66 -13.92 16.40
N ASP A 275 -4.40 -14.36 16.59
CA ASP A 275 -3.71 -14.44 17.87
C ASP A 275 -2.67 -13.34 18.11
N ILE A 276 -2.75 -12.23 17.37
CA ILE A 276 -1.88 -11.07 17.58
C ILE A 276 -2.05 -10.49 19.00
N THR A 277 -0.93 -10.21 19.64
CA THR A 277 -0.85 -9.65 21.00
C THR A 277 -1.04 -8.14 20.98
N GLU A 278 -1.41 -7.55 22.13
CA GLU A 278 -1.55 -6.09 22.25
C GLU A 278 -0.24 -5.34 21.97
N GLU A 279 0.91 -5.93 22.33
CA GLU A 279 2.25 -5.41 22.05
C GLU A 279 2.56 -5.42 20.55
N GLU A 280 2.21 -6.49 19.82
CA GLU A 280 2.36 -6.55 18.35
C GLU A 280 1.42 -5.55 17.64
N ILE A 281 0.23 -5.28 18.19
CA ILE A 281 -0.66 -4.24 17.65
C ILE A 281 -0.07 -2.85 17.89
N GLU A 282 0.47 -2.61 19.09
CA GLU A 282 1.15 -1.37 19.45
C GLU A 282 2.33 -1.10 18.50
N GLU A 283 3.23 -2.07 18.33
CA GLU A 283 4.39 -1.99 17.44
C GLU A 283 3.95 -1.64 16.00
N SER A 284 2.96 -2.35 15.46
CA SER A 284 2.43 -2.06 14.12
C SER A 284 1.81 -0.66 13.99
N CYS A 285 1.16 -0.13 15.04
CA CYS A 285 0.58 1.21 15.00
C CYS A 285 1.65 2.31 15.14
N LEU A 286 2.70 2.04 15.91
CA LEU A 286 3.78 2.98 16.19
C LEU A 286 4.80 3.06 15.05
N ASP A 287 5.14 1.95 14.40
CA ASP A 287 6.09 1.92 13.27
C ASP A 287 5.68 2.85 12.12
N GLU A 288 4.37 3.05 11.91
CA GLU A 288 3.85 3.89 10.83
C GLU A 288 3.84 5.40 11.15
N ASN A 289 3.86 5.80 12.43
CA ASN A 289 3.62 7.19 12.84
C ASN A 289 4.49 7.65 14.03
N LEU A 290 5.62 6.99 14.31
CA LEU A 290 6.46 7.32 15.45
C LEU A 290 6.87 8.81 15.41
N GLY A 291 6.56 9.55 16.49
CA GLY A 291 6.91 10.96 16.60
C GLY A 291 6.02 11.93 15.80
N SER A 292 4.92 11.48 15.21
CA SER A 292 3.96 12.35 14.50
C SER A 292 2.52 12.15 14.98
N TRP A 293 1.82 13.25 15.25
CA TRP A 293 0.44 13.27 15.72
C TRP A 293 -0.43 14.19 14.86
N TYR A 294 -1.59 13.68 14.46
CA TYR A 294 -2.50 14.39 13.57
C TYR A 294 -3.73 14.93 14.33
N TYR A 295 -4.01 16.21 14.14
CA TYR A 295 -5.07 16.96 14.79
C TYR A 295 -6.07 17.50 13.77
N ILE A 296 -7.19 16.81 13.61
CA ILE A 296 -8.22 17.13 12.60
C ILE A 296 -9.07 18.32 13.04
N ARG A 297 -9.22 19.31 12.16
CA ARG A 297 -9.88 20.59 12.47
C ARG A 297 -10.98 20.98 11.49
N GLN A 298 -10.93 20.47 10.27
CA GLN A 298 -11.86 20.84 9.22
C GLN A 298 -12.10 19.67 8.27
N ILE A 299 -13.33 19.56 7.76
CA ILE A 299 -13.67 18.66 6.65
C ILE A 299 -13.77 19.54 5.41
N ASP A 300 -12.88 19.30 4.43
CA ASP A 300 -12.81 20.08 3.20
C ASP A 300 -13.80 19.54 2.17
N SER A 301 -13.89 18.22 2.05
CA SER A 301 -14.86 17.57 1.17
C SER A 301 -15.16 16.14 1.62
N TRP A 302 -16.27 15.59 1.12
CA TRP A 302 -16.61 14.19 1.31
C TRP A 302 -17.51 13.68 0.19
N TRP A 303 -17.52 12.36 0.01
CA TRP A 303 -18.49 11.67 -0.85
C TRP A 303 -18.78 10.26 -0.36
N GLU A 304 -19.92 9.73 -0.76
CA GLU A 304 -20.35 8.35 -0.48
C GLU A 304 -21.02 7.76 -1.73
N GLU A 305 -20.54 6.60 -2.18
CA GLU A 305 -21.11 5.83 -3.29
C GLU A 305 -21.11 4.33 -2.97
N GLY A 306 -22.30 3.82 -2.65
CA GLY A 306 -22.47 2.42 -2.29
C GLY A 306 -21.70 2.07 -1.01
N ARG A 307 -20.74 1.15 -1.10
CA ARG A 307 -19.92 0.66 0.03
C ARG A 307 -18.57 1.36 0.15
N ARG A 308 -18.38 2.47 -0.58
CA ARG A 308 -17.16 3.29 -0.59
C ARG A 308 -17.53 4.72 -0.23
N ALA A 309 -16.63 5.38 0.48
CA ALA A 309 -16.74 6.79 0.77
C ALA A 309 -15.34 7.39 0.87
N CYS A 310 -15.27 8.72 0.78
CA CYS A 310 -14.06 9.47 1.00
C CYS A 310 -14.36 10.66 1.89
N VAL A 311 -13.41 10.96 2.78
CA VAL A 311 -13.41 12.20 3.57
C VAL A 311 -12.04 12.83 3.41
N VAL A 312 -12.01 14.06 2.92
CA VAL A 312 -10.79 14.88 2.89
C VAL A 312 -10.86 15.83 4.06
N ALA A 313 -9.92 15.69 4.99
CA ALA A 313 -9.87 16.49 6.20
C ALA A 313 -8.57 17.29 6.26
N ARG A 314 -8.63 18.43 6.94
CA ARG A 314 -7.51 19.33 7.17
C ARG A 314 -7.27 19.51 8.66
N GLY A 315 -6.00 19.65 9.02
CA GLY A 315 -5.59 19.71 10.41
C GLY A 315 -4.16 20.20 10.60
N ILE A 316 -3.62 19.84 11.76
CA ILE A 316 -2.21 20.04 12.11
C ILE A 316 -1.55 18.68 12.26
N GLU A 317 -0.42 18.49 11.59
CA GLU A 317 0.57 17.49 11.94
C GLU A 317 1.53 18.12 12.96
N HIS A 318 1.61 17.52 14.13
CA HIS A 318 2.62 17.82 15.11
C HIS A 318 3.69 16.75 15.02
N SER A 319 4.90 17.10 14.62
CA SER A 319 6.00 16.16 14.51
C SER A 319 7.13 16.54 15.46
N MET A 320 7.81 15.54 16.00
CA MET A 320 9.08 15.71 16.69
C MET A 320 10.21 15.17 15.79
N PRO A 321 10.86 16.03 14.99
CA PRO A 321 11.96 15.62 14.13
C PRO A 321 13.21 15.36 14.98
N ASP A 322 13.53 14.09 15.24
CA ASP A 322 14.72 13.60 15.93
C ASP A 322 15.11 14.36 17.24
N ALA A 323 16.25 14.03 17.84
CA ALA A 323 16.63 14.55 19.16
C ALA A 323 17.14 16.01 19.14
N GLU A 324 17.49 16.53 17.97
CA GLU A 324 18.22 17.80 17.81
C GLU A 324 17.34 18.97 17.35
N ASP A 325 16.19 18.69 16.73
CA ASP A 325 15.29 19.72 16.21
C ASP A 325 14.08 19.96 17.12
N PRO A 326 13.55 21.20 17.17
CA PRO A 326 12.33 21.49 17.90
C PRO A 326 11.12 20.83 17.25
N ALA A 327 10.14 20.43 18.06
CA ALA A 327 8.86 19.96 17.56
C ALA A 327 8.20 21.01 16.64
N GLU A 328 7.60 20.54 15.55
CA GLU A 328 7.05 21.36 14.49
C GLU A 328 5.54 21.14 14.36
N ASN A 329 4.80 22.21 14.07
CA ASN A 329 3.39 22.15 13.70
C ASN A 329 3.26 22.52 12.22
N ARG A 330 2.80 21.58 11.40
CA ARG A 330 2.55 21.80 9.97
C ARG A 330 1.07 21.66 9.68
N GLU A 331 0.55 22.51 8.80
CA GLU A 331 -0.78 22.28 8.24
C GLU A 331 -0.73 21.03 7.36
N THR A 332 -1.70 20.14 7.51
CA THR A 332 -1.75 18.87 6.79
C THR A 332 -3.14 18.62 6.24
N VAL A 333 -3.21 17.96 5.09
CA VAL A 333 -4.44 17.44 4.49
C VAL A 333 -4.33 15.93 4.41
N ILE A 334 -5.39 15.26 4.86
CA ILE A 334 -5.45 13.81 4.92
C ILE A 334 -6.70 13.34 4.18
N THR A 335 -6.48 12.46 3.22
CA THR A 335 -7.54 11.78 2.48
C THR A 335 -7.78 10.42 3.11
N TYR A 336 -9.00 10.21 3.61
CA TYR A 336 -9.46 8.94 4.18
C TYR A 336 -10.31 8.20 3.16
N GLY A 337 -9.78 7.11 2.61
CA GLY A 337 -10.56 6.15 1.87
C GLY A 337 -11.33 5.25 2.83
N LEU A 338 -12.65 5.27 2.76
CA LEU A 338 -13.53 4.51 3.65
C LEU A 338 -14.21 3.36 2.93
N ARG A 339 -14.48 2.28 3.68
CA ARG A 339 -15.22 1.10 3.22
C ARG A 339 -16.28 0.67 4.24
N GLU A 340 -17.43 0.20 3.75
CA GLU A 340 -18.48 -0.35 4.60
C GLU A 340 -18.28 -1.85 4.88
N LEU A 341 -17.64 -2.17 6.00
CA LEU A 341 -17.35 -3.52 6.46
C LEU A 341 -18.35 -3.93 7.56
N ASP A 342 -19.08 -5.02 7.37
CA ASP A 342 -20.04 -5.56 8.36
C ASP A 342 -21.05 -4.52 8.92
N GLY A 343 -21.50 -3.59 8.07
CA GLY A 343 -22.47 -2.55 8.42
C GLY A 343 -21.90 -1.37 9.20
N ARG A 344 -20.57 -1.19 9.20
CA ARG A 344 -19.87 -0.03 9.76
C ARG A 344 -18.82 0.50 8.79
N TRP A 345 -18.56 1.80 8.86
CA TRP A 345 -17.47 2.41 8.12
C TRP A 345 -16.13 2.21 8.82
N VAL A 346 -15.11 1.86 8.03
CA VAL A 346 -13.73 1.74 8.48
C VAL A 346 -12.82 2.53 7.54
N ILE A 347 -11.70 3.01 8.09
CA ILE A 347 -10.58 3.51 7.32
C ILE A 347 -9.96 2.32 6.61
N TRP A 348 -9.88 2.43 5.29
CA TRP A 348 -9.29 1.43 4.41
C TRP A 348 -7.94 1.87 3.88
N SER A 349 -7.83 3.16 3.59
CA SER A 349 -6.59 3.81 3.18
C SER A 349 -6.51 5.18 3.82
N MET A 350 -5.28 5.63 4.05
CA MET A 350 -4.96 6.99 4.43
C MET A 350 -3.83 7.47 3.53
N LYS A 351 -3.99 8.64 2.93
CA LYS A 351 -2.92 9.32 2.21
C LYS A 351 -2.68 10.66 2.88
N TYR A 352 -1.43 10.86 3.29
CA TYR A 352 -0.94 12.14 3.77
C TYR A 352 -0.45 12.94 2.59
N GLY A 353 -1.04 14.10 2.38
CA GLY A 353 -0.67 14.99 1.30
C GLY A 353 -0.57 16.40 1.82
N TRP A 354 0.64 16.95 1.82
CA TRP A 354 0.81 18.38 1.56
C TRP A 354 -0.04 18.75 0.34
N PRO A 355 -0.60 19.96 0.22
CA PRO A 355 -0.27 20.68 -0.97
C PRO A 355 1.16 21.23 -0.80
N GLU A 356 2.08 20.94 -1.74
CA GLU A 356 2.58 22.12 -2.46
C GLU A 356 1.30 22.81 -2.95
N PHE A 357 1.01 23.97 -2.36
CA PHE A 357 -0.12 24.86 -2.66
C PHE A 357 -0.85 24.53 -4.00
N GLY A 358 -2.07 23.95 -3.96
CA GLY A 358 -2.89 23.74 -5.16
C GLY A 358 -3.81 22.50 -5.26
N SER A 359 -3.72 21.49 -4.37
CA SER A 359 -4.54 20.26 -4.46
C SER A 359 -5.86 20.31 -3.66
N ALA A 360 -5.99 21.26 -2.73
CA ALA A 360 -7.28 21.71 -2.19
C ALA A 360 -7.42 23.19 -2.55
N GLU A 361 -8.63 23.68 -2.79
CA GLU A 361 -8.84 25.12 -2.97
C GLU A 361 -8.17 25.85 -1.79
N GLU A 362 -7.27 26.79 -2.10
CA GLU A 362 -6.69 27.67 -1.10
C GLU A 362 -7.83 28.22 -0.26
N ALA A 363 -7.80 27.97 1.05
CA ALA A 363 -8.74 28.60 1.95
C ALA A 363 -8.61 30.12 1.71
N CYS A 364 -9.68 30.75 1.22
CA CYS A 364 -9.66 32.16 0.83
C CYS A 364 -9.26 33.09 2.00
N GLU A 365 -9.33 32.58 3.23
CA GLU A 365 -8.85 33.18 4.46
C GLU A 365 -8.17 32.11 5.32
N GLU A 366 -7.09 32.48 6.02
CA GLU A 366 -6.39 31.58 6.93
C GLU A 366 -7.31 31.11 8.07
N PRO A 367 -7.48 29.79 8.30
CA PRO A 367 -8.42 29.29 9.27
C PRO A 367 -8.10 29.75 10.71
N GLU A 368 -9.12 30.16 11.47
CA GLU A 368 -8.92 30.66 12.84
C GLU A 368 -8.25 29.63 13.77
N TRP A 369 -8.53 28.34 13.57
CA TRP A 369 -7.94 27.26 14.37
C TRP A 369 -6.42 27.16 14.19
N LYS A 370 -5.85 27.64 13.08
CA LYS A 370 -4.41 27.59 12.81
C LYS A 370 -3.62 28.50 13.74
N LYS A 371 -4.18 29.66 14.11
CA LYS A 371 -3.60 30.62 15.06
C LYS A 371 -3.41 30.06 16.47
N GLU A 372 -4.05 28.93 16.78
CA GLU A 372 -3.89 28.25 18.07
C GLU A 372 -2.62 27.38 18.12
N TRP A 373 -1.92 27.21 16.99
CA TRP A 373 -0.76 26.32 16.82
C TRP A 373 0.52 27.04 16.39
N GLU A 374 0.44 28.34 16.11
CA GLU A 374 1.58 29.28 16.01
C GLU A 374 2.06 29.70 17.41
#